data_AF-A0A8T5ZJI0-F1
#
_entry.id   AF-A0A8T5ZJI0-F1
#
_cell.length_a   1.000
_cell.length_b   1.000
_cell.length_c   1.000
_cell.angle_alpha   90.00
_cell.angle_beta   90.00
_cell.angle_gamma   90.00
#
_symmetry.space_group_name_H-M   'P 1'
#
loop_
_entity.id
_entity.type
_entity.pdbx_description
1 polymer ?
#
loop_
_entity_poly.entity_id
_entity_poly.type
_entity_poly.pdbx_seq_one_letter_code
_entity_poly.pdbx_strand_id
1 'polypeptide(L)'
;MKLPIYLDYSATTPVDPRVAEKMMQFMTMDGTFGNPASRSHRFGWQAEEAVDIARNQIADLVGADPREIVFTSGATESDNLAIKGAANFYQKKGKHIITSKTEHKAVLDTCRQLEREGFEVTYLAPQRNGIIDLKELEAAMRDDTILVSIMHVNNEIGVVQDIAAIGEMCRARGIIYHVDATQSVGKLPIDLSQLKVDLMSFSGHKIYGPKGIGALYVRRKPRVRIEAQMHGGGHERGMRSGTLPVHQIVGMGEAYRIAKEEMATEMERLRGLRNRLWNGIKDIEEVYLNGDLEHGAPNILNVSFNYVEGESLI
;
A
#
# COMPACT_ATOMS: atom_id res chain seq x y z
N MET A 1 13.45 29.96 -4.95
CA MET A 1 12.29 29.04 -4.85
C MET A 1 11.89 28.65 -6.26
N LYS A 2 11.77 27.36 -6.58
CA LYS A 2 11.21 26.94 -7.87
C LYS A 2 9.69 26.98 -7.74
N LEU A 3 9.03 27.72 -8.63
CA LEU A 3 7.58 27.77 -8.73
C LEU A 3 7.12 26.93 -9.92
N PRO A 4 5.93 26.30 -9.84
CA PRO A 4 5.00 26.28 -8.69
C PRO A 4 5.51 25.41 -7.52
N ILE A 5 5.04 25.70 -6.28
CA ILE A 5 5.32 24.84 -5.12
C ILE A 5 4.44 23.59 -5.24
N TYR A 6 5.05 22.41 -5.24
CA TYR A 6 4.31 21.15 -5.28
C TYR A 6 3.91 20.72 -3.86
N LEU A 7 2.61 20.65 -3.57
CA LEU A 7 2.05 20.17 -2.29
C LEU A 7 1.12 18.95 -2.46
N ASP A 8 1.24 18.24 -3.59
CA ASP A 8 0.35 17.13 -3.98
C ASP A 8 1.06 15.75 -3.92
N TYR A 9 1.87 15.53 -2.89
CA TYR A 9 2.67 14.30 -2.75
C TYR A 9 1.82 13.04 -2.50
N SER A 10 0.53 13.20 -2.13
CA SER A 10 -0.41 12.09 -2.03
C SER A 10 -0.77 11.48 -3.39
N ALA A 11 -0.80 12.30 -4.46
CA ALA A 11 -0.99 11.83 -5.82
C ALA A 11 0.25 11.09 -6.33
N THR A 12 1.43 11.72 -6.24
CA THR A 12 2.70 11.07 -6.58
C THR A 12 3.90 11.81 -6.01
N THR A 13 5.02 11.13 -5.82
CA THR A 13 6.29 11.78 -5.48
C THR A 13 7.21 11.83 -6.70
N PRO A 14 8.16 12.79 -6.76
CA PRO A 14 9.32 12.67 -7.63
C PRO A 14 10.16 11.46 -7.21
N VAL A 15 10.97 10.93 -8.13
CA VAL A 15 11.93 9.88 -7.80
C VAL A 15 13.12 10.52 -7.07
N ASP A 16 13.59 9.92 -5.97
CA ASP A 16 14.80 10.36 -5.28
C ASP A 16 16.00 10.24 -6.25
N PRO A 17 16.89 11.24 -6.35
CA PRO A 17 18.05 11.16 -7.23
C PRO A 17 18.91 9.90 -7.06
N ARG A 18 19.07 9.41 -5.82
CA ARG A 18 19.81 8.17 -5.51
C ARG A 18 19.12 6.95 -6.11
N VAL A 19 17.78 6.95 -6.08
CA VAL A 19 16.96 5.90 -6.71
C VAL A 19 17.10 5.96 -8.23
N ALA A 20 16.99 7.15 -8.84
CA ALA A 20 17.10 7.31 -10.28
C ALA A 20 18.48 6.86 -10.80
N GLU A 21 19.56 7.25 -10.11
CA GLU A 21 20.92 6.82 -10.43
C GLU A 21 21.06 5.29 -10.35
N LYS A 22 20.46 4.67 -9.32
CA LYS A 22 20.46 3.21 -9.19
C LYS A 22 19.73 2.53 -10.33
N MET A 23 18.56 3.04 -10.74
CA MET A 23 17.77 2.48 -11.84
C MET A 23 18.53 2.48 -13.17
N MET A 24 19.28 3.55 -13.47
CA MET A 24 20.02 3.69 -14.73
C MET A 24 21.02 2.55 -14.95
N GLN A 25 21.55 1.96 -13.87
CA GLN A 25 22.49 0.83 -13.91
C GLN A 25 21.88 -0.47 -14.47
N PHE A 26 20.58 -0.50 -14.76
CA PHE A 26 19.84 -1.70 -15.21
C PHE A 26 19.14 -1.51 -16.57
N MET A 27 19.47 -0.45 -17.31
CA MET A 27 18.76 -0.08 -18.54
C MET A 27 19.56 -0.28 -19.82
N THR A 28 20.89 -0.18 -19.78
CA THR A 28 21.75 -0.19 -20.98
C THR A 28 22.72 -1.37 -20.98
N MET A 29 23.44 -1.57 -22.09
CA MET A 29 24.47 -2.63 -22.20
C MET A 29 25.64 -2.46 -21.23
N ASP A 30 25.89 -1.24 -20.76
CA ASP A 30 26.94 -0.97 -19.77
C ASP A 30 26.52 -1.41 -18.35
N GLY A 31 25.23 -1.75 -18.16
CA GLY A 31 24.63 -2.15 -16.91
C GLY A 31 24.08 -3.59 -16.89
N THR A 32 23.26 -3.89 -15.87
CA THR A 32 22.61 -5.20 -15.71
C THR A 32 21.21 -5.18 -16.32
N PHE A 33 21.11 -5.43 -17.63
CA PHE A 33 19.85 -5.42 -18.39
C PHE A 33 19.21 -6.82 -18.57
N GLY A 34 19.84 -7.86 -18.03
CA GLY A 34 19.46 -9.26 -18.27
C GLY A 34 18.05 -9.62 -17.77
N ASN A 35 17.49 -10.70 -18.32
CA ASN A 35 16.24 -11.27 -17.82
C ASN A 35 16.53 -12.16 -16.59
N PRO A 36 15.92 -11.90 -15.41
CA PRO A 36 16.15 -12.71 -14.21
C PRO A 36 15.66 -14.17 -14.34
N ALA A 37 14.83 -14.49 -15.34
CA ALA A 37 14.45 -15.87 -15.64
C ALA A 37 15.53 -16.66 -16.42
N SER A 38 16.58 -16.00 -16.92
CA SER A 38 17.66 -16.64 -17.66
C SER A 38 18.66 -17.33 -16.72
N ARG A 39 18.57 -18.66 -16.61
CA ARG A 39 19.40 -19.44 -15.67
C ARG A 39 20.76 -19.88 -16.21
N SER A 40 21.04 -19.66 -17.49
CA SER A 40 22.19 -20.25 -18.19
C SER A 40 23.42 -19.33 -18.33
N HIS A 41 23.31 -18.06 -17.96
CA HIS A 41 24.38 -17.09 -18.18
C HIS A 41 24.42 -15.98 -17.13
N ARG A 42 25.60 -15.36 -16.99
CA ARG A 42 25.89 -14.32 -15.99
C ARG A 42 24.89 -13.17 -15.96
N PHE A 43 24.43 -12.68 -17.12
CA PHE A 43 23.47 -11.56 -17.17
C PHE A 43 22.15 -11.87 -16.46
N GLY A 44 21.69 -13.12 -16.48
CA GLY A 44 20.45 -13.51 -15.80
C GLY A 44 20.68 -13.67 -14.30
N TRP A 45 21.81 -14.26 -13.88
CA TRP A 45 22.18 -14.38 -12.48
C TRP A 45 22.32 -13.01 -11.79
N GLN A 46 22.96 -12.04 -12.45
CA GLN A 46 23.08 -10.68 -11.92
C GLN A 46 21.73 -9.96 -11.81
N ALA A 47 20.83 -10.18 -12.78
CA ALA A 47 19.48 -9.63 -12.73
C ALA A 47 18.63 -10.28 -11.61
N GLU A 48 18.74 -11.60 -11.42
CA GLU A 48 18.08 -12.34 -10.34
C GLU A 48 18.57 -11.85 -8.97
N GLU A 49 19.89 -11.73 -8.78
CA GLU A 49 20.48 -11.20 -7.56
C GLU A 49 19.99 -9.78 -7.24
N ALA A 50 19.92 -8.91 -8.25
CA ALA A 50 19.42 -7.55 -8.08
C ALA A 50 17.94 -7.51 -7.65
N VAL A 51 17.11 -8.39 -8.19
CA VAL A 51 15.71 -8.55 -7.78
C VAL A 51 15.62 -9.05 -6.35
N ASP A 52 16.46 -10.00 -5.94
CA ASP A 52 16.47 -10.54 -4.58
C ASP A 52 16.94 -9.51 -3.55
N ILE A 53 17.95 -8.70 -3.87
CA ILE A 53 18.37 -7.57 -3.03
C ILE A 53 17.21 -6.59 -2.82
N ALA A 54 16.52 -6.19 -3.90
CA ALA A 54 15.38 -5.28 -3.80
C ALA A 54 14.24 -5.87 -2.97
N ARG A 55 14.00 -7.18 -3.10
CA ARG A 55 13.00 -7.91 -2.32
C ARG A 55 13.34 -7.91 -0.82
N ASN A 56 14.62 -8.10 -0.48
CA ASN A 56 15.11 -8.00 0.89
C ASN A 56 14.93 -6.59 1.44
N GLN A 57 15.28 -5.54 0.69
CA GLN A 57 15.11 -4.15 1.12
C GLN A 57 13.64 -3.83 1.46
N ILE A 58 12.69 -4.31 0.66
CA ILE A 58 11.26 -4.17 0.93
C ILE A 58 10.87 -4.92 2.19
N ALA A 59 11.24 -6.21 2.29
CA ALA A 59 10.90 -7.05 3.43
C ALA A 59 11.47 -6.52 4.75
N ASP A 60 12.71 -6.02 4.71
CA ASP A 60 13.44 -5.44 5.82
C ASP A 60 12.79 -4.17 6.37
N LEU A 61 12.15 -3.36 5.53
CA LEU A 61 11.42 -2.15 5.97
C LEU A 61 10.20 -2.52 6.81
N VAL A 62 9.52 -3.62 6.47
CA VAL A 62 8.22 -3.99 7.05
C VAL A 62 8.27 -5.22 7.96
N GLY A 63 9.46 -5.73 8.31
CA GLY A 63 9.62 -6.89 9.18
C GLY A 63 9.07 -8.20 8.60
N ALA A 64 9.14 -8.39 7.28
CA ALA A 64 8.64 -9.59 6.60
C ALA A 64 9.77 -10.56 6.19
N ASP A 65 9.41 -11.79 5.84
CA ASP A 65 10.33 -12.66 5.10
C ASP A 65 10.28 -12.25 3.61
N PRO A 66 11.43 -12.12 2.91
CA PRO A 66 11.45 -11.78 1.48
C PRO A 66 10.65 -12.77 0.62
N ARG A 67 10.46 -14.01 1.09
CA ARG A 67 9.62 -15.00 0.42
C ARG A 67 8.13 -14.72 0.52
N GLU A 68 7.73 -13.69 1.25
CA GLU A 68 6.35 -13.19 1.37
C GLU A 68 6.10 -12.00 0.44
N ILE A 69 7.14 -11.41 -0.17
CA ILE A 69 6.99 -10.28 -1.09
C ILE A 69 6.79 -10.79 -2.52
N VAL A 70 5.79 -10.22 -3.21
CA VAL A 70 5.41 -10.48 -4.61
C VAL A 70 5.42 -9.15 -5.36
N PHE A 71 6.19 -9.02 -6.44
CA PHE A 71 6.20 -7.79 -7.24
C PHE A 71 4.97 -7.67 -8.15
N THR A 72 4.47 -6.45 -8.26
CA THR A 72 3.33 -6.04 -9.09
C THR A 72 3.66 -4.74 -9.81
N SER A 73 2.79 -4.24 -10.70
CA SER A 73 2.94 -2.94 -11.36
C SER A 73 2.53 -1.74 -10.50
N GLY A 74 2.06 -1.97 -9.27
CA GLY A 74 1.64 -0.91 -8.36
C GLY A 74 0.68 -1.39 -7.30
N ALA A 75 0.26 -0.48 -6.42
CA ALA A 75 -0.75 -0.77 -5.40
C ALA A 75 -2.07 -1.24 -6.01
N THR A 76 -2.54 -0.64 -7.10
CA THR A 76 -3.79 -1.05 -7.77
C THR A 76 -3.80 -2.52 -8.20
N GLU A 77 -2.69 -3.03 -8.77
CA GLU A 77 -2.56 -4.46 -9.11
C GLU A 77 -2.47 -5.31 -7.83
N SER A 78 -1.78 -4.82 -6.82
CA SER A 78 -1.63 -5.50 -5.52
C SER A 78 -2.97 -5.67 -4.81
N ASP A 79 -3.80 -4.63 -4.73
CA ASP A 79 -5.14 -4.67 -4.14
C ASP A 79 -6.05 -5.64 -4.90
N ASN A 80 -6.02 -5.58 -6.24
CA ASN A 80 -6.79 -6.49 -7.08
C ASN A 80 -6.38 -7.95 -6.84
N LEU A 81 -5.07 -8.23 -6.83
CA LEU A 81 -4.55 -9.57 -6.61
C LEU A 81 -4.85 -10.06 -5.18
N ALA A 82 -4.73 -9.20 -4.17
CA ALA A 82 -5.03 -9.54 -2.79
C ALA A 82 -6.52 -9.89 -2.62
N ILE A 83 -7.41 -8.99 -3.05
CA ILE A 83 -8.84 -9.08 -2.80
C ILE A 83 -9.49 -10.16 -3.68
N LYS A 84 -9.33 -10.09 -5.01
CA LYS A 84 -9.91 -11.12 -5.91
C LYS A 84 -9.24 -12.47 -5.72
N GLY A 85 -7.91 -12.47 -5.56
CA GLY A 85 -7.17 -13.71 -5.35
C GLY A 85 -7.57 -14.42 -4.06
N ALA A 86 -7.76 -13.71 -2.95
CA ALA A 86 -8.27 -14.30 -1.71
C ALA A 86 -9.74 -14.70 -1.83
N ALA A 87 -10.59 -13.82 -2.36
CA ALA A 87 -12.03 -14.08 -2.51
C ALA A 87 -12.27 -15.37 -3.30
N ASN A 88 -11.65 -15.50 -4.47
CA ASN A 88 -11.83 -16.66 -5.34
C ASN A 88 -11.23 -17.94 -4.74
N PHE A 89 -10.08 -17.85 -4.05
CA PHE A 89 -9.49 -19.02 -3.40
C PHE A 89 -10.35 -19.54 -2.24
N TYR A 90 -10.91 -18.64 -1.43
CA TYR A 90 -11.63 -18.99 -0.19
C TYR A 90 -13.15 -19.05 -0.35
N GLN A 91 -13.71 -18.82 -1.55
CA GLN A 91 -15.16 -18.78 -1.81
C GLN A 91 -15.97 -19.99 -1.32
N LYS A 92 -15.32 -21.16 -1.14
CA LYS A 92 -15.97 -22.36 -0.59
C LYS A 92 -16.27 -22.27 0.92
N LYS A 93 -15.58 -21.38 1.64
CA LYS A 93 -15.80 -21.11 3.07
C LYS A 93 -16.91 -20.09 3.30
N GLY A 94 -17.16 -19.24 2.32
CA GLY A 94 -18.12 -18.15 2.40
C GLY A 94 -17.91 -17.16 1.27
N LYS A 95 -18.84 -16.22 1.13
CA LYS A 95 -18.84 -15.22 0.05
C LYS A 95 -19.01 -13.80 0.57
N HIS A 96 -18.76 -13.58 1.86
CA HIS A 96 -18.87 -12.28 2.48
C HIS A 96 -17.51 -11.60 2.64
N ILE A 97 -17.43 -10.32 2.27
CA ILE A 97 -16.26 -9.47 2.38
C ILE A 97 -16.65 -8.20 3.14
N ILE A 98 -15.78 -7.70 3.99
CA ILE A 98 -15.96 -6.41 4.68
C ILE A 98 -14.89 -5.44 4.20
N THR A 99 -15.29 -4.22 3.90
CA THR A 99 -14.40 -3.12 3.52
C THR A 99 -14.94 -1.78 4.03
N SER A 100 -14.22 -0.68 3.82
CA SER A 100 -14.69 0.67 4.19
C SER A 100 -15.18 1.46 2.99
N LYS A 101 -16.15 2.36 3.18
CA LYS A 101 -16.58 3.32 2.15
C LYS A 101 -15.49 4.31 1.75
N THR A 102 -14.48 4.50 2.60
CA THR A 102 -13.37 5.44 2.39
C THR A 102 -12.11 4.79 1.84
N GLU A 103 -12.18 3.54 1.39
CA GLU A 103 -11.06 2.90 0.71
C GLU A 103 -10.74 3.58 -0.63
N HIS A 104 -9.53 3.35 -1.13
CA HIS A 104 -9.16 3.78 -2.47
C HIS A 104 -10.03 3.08 -3.53
N LYS A 105 -10.25 3.73 -4.69
CA LYS A 105 -11.05 3.17 -5.80
C LYS A 105 -10.55 1.79 -6.25
N ALA A 106 -9.24 1.53 -6.16
CA ALA A 106 -8.69 0.21 -6.47
C ALA A 106 -9.28 -0.91 -5.61
N VAL A 107 -9.62 -0.65 -4.35
CA VAL A 107 -10.30 -1.59 -3.45
C VAL A 107 -11.81 -1.59 -3.73
N LEU A 108 -12.44 -0.41 -3.75
CA LEU A 108 -13.90 -0.28 -3.93
C LEU A 108 -14.39 -0.88 -5.25
N ASP A 109 -13.74 -0.59 -6.36
CA ASP A 109 -14.14 -1.11 -7.68
C ASP A 109 -13.84 -2.61 -7.82
N THR A 110 -12.83 -3.11 -7.10
CA THR A 110 -12.54 -4.54 -7.00
C THR A 110 -13.64 -5.27 -6.22
N CYS A 111 -14.09 -4.72 -5.09
CA CYS A 111 -15.23 -5.22 -4.34
C CYS A 111 -16.52 -5.20 -5.18
N ARG A 112 -16.80 -4.09 -5.88
CA ARG A 112 -17.97 -3.99 -6.79
C ARG A 112 -17.94 -5.03 -7.90
N GLN A 113 -16.76 -5.35 -8.42
CA GLN A 113 -16.61 -6.42 -9.40
C GLN A 113 -16.94 -7.78 -8.78
N LEU A 114 -16.49 -8.06 -7.56
CA LEU A 114 -16.82 -9.30 -6.84
C LEU A 114 -18.32 -9.40 -6.52
N GLU A 115 -19.01 -8.29 -6.26
CA GLU A 115 -20.48 -8.28 -6.10
C GLU A 115 -21.19 -8.81 -7.36
N ARG A 116 -20.69 -8.45 -8.55
CA ARG A 116 -21.20 -8.99 -9.83
C ARG A 116 -20.89 -10.48 -10.03
N GLU A 117 -19.90 -11.00 -9.32
CA GLU A 117 -19.51 -12.41 -9.31
C GLU A 117 -20.23 -13.22 -8.20
N GLY A 118 -21.17 -12.57 -7.49
CA GLY A 118 -22.02 -13.20 -6.48
C GLY A 118 -21.42 -13.24 -5.08
N PHE A 119 -20.42 -12.39 -4.79
CA PHE A 119 -20.00 -12.09 -3.43
C PHE A 119 -20.92 -11.02 -2.82
N GLU A 120 -21.00 -11.01 -1.49
CA GLU A 120 -21.66 -9.94 -0.75
C GLU A 120 -20.59 -9.08 -0.07
N VAL A 121 -20.71 -7.75 -0.18
CA VAL A 121 -19.74 -6.82 0.40
C VAL A 121 -20.44 -5.88 1.38
N THR A 122 -19.97 -5.90 2.64
CA THR A 122 -20.33 -4.88 3.62
C THR A 122 -19.35 -3.71 3.52
N TYR A 123 -19.88 -2.52 3.24
CA TYR A 123 -19.11 -1.27 3.22
C TYR A 123 -19.35 -0.47 4.50
N LEU A 124 -18.41 -0.55 5.44
CA LEU A 124 -18.45 0.18 6.71
C LEU A 124 -18.43 1.69 6.47
N ALA A 125 -19.28 2.42 7.20
CA ALA A 125 -19.20 3.87 7.25
C ALA A 125 -18.27 4.26 8.39
N PRO A 126 -17.18 5.01 8.16
CA PRO A 126 -16.37 5.50 9.26
C PRO A 126 -17.14 6.55 10.05
N GLN A 127 -16.65 6.80 11.27
CA GLN A 127 -17.08 7.92 12.10
C GLN A 127 -16.77 9.26 11.40
N ARG A 128 -17.29 10.37 11.94
CA ARG A 128 -17.12 11.70 11.35
C ARG A 128 -15.66 12.11 11.16
N ASN A 129 -14.76 11.62 12.00
CA ASN A 129 -13.32 11.86 11.91
C ASN A 129 -12.60 10.89 10.96
N GLY A 130 -13.30 9.97 10.28
CA GLY A 130 -12.73 9.01 9.34
C GLY A 130 -12.26 7.68 9.95
N ILE A 131 -12.31 7.51 11.27
CA ILE A 131 -11.90 6.27 11.94
C ILE A 131 -13.05 5.25 11.89
N ILE A 132 -12.73 3.97 11.68
CA ILE A 132 -13.72 2.89 11.71
C ILE A 132 -14.01 2.51 13.17
N ASP A 133 -15.30 2.41 13.51
CA ASP A 133 -15.70 1.86 14.81
C ASP A 133 -15.48 0.33 14.83
N LEU A 134 -14.58 -0.13 15.70
CA LEU A 134 -14.27 -1.56 15.84
C LEU A 134 -15.49 -2.38 16.29
N LYS A 135 -16.46 -1.79 16.99
CA LYS A 135 -17.70 -2.48 17.34
C LYS A 135 -18.59 -2.71 16.12
N GLU A 136 -18.65 -1.74 15.20
CA GLU A 136 -19.37 -1.91 13.94
C GLU A 136 -18.70 -2.95 13.05
N LEU A 137 -17.37 -2.95 12.99
CA LEU A 137 -16.60 -4.00 12.32
C LEU A 137 -16.89 -5.37 12.91
N GLU A 138 -16.87 -5.50 14.25
CA GLU A 138 -17.19 -6.77 14.92
C GLU A 138 -18.61 -7.25 14.61
N ALA A 139 -19.59 -6.35 14.66
CA ALA A 139 -20.98 -6.66 14.36
C ALA A 139 -21.20 -7.07 12.90
N ALA A 140 -20.37 -6.55 11.98
CA ALA A 140 -20.40 -6.93 10.57
C ALA A 140 -19.74 -8.30 10.30
N MET A 141 -18.90 -8.82 11.20
CA MET A 141 -18.26 -10.13 11.03
C MET A 141 -19.24 -11.28 11.19
N ARG A 142 -19.53 -11.95 10.09
CA ARG A 142 -20.37 -13.16 9.97
C ARG A 142 -19.55 -14.44 9.85
N ASP A 143 -20.19 -15.58 10.07
CA ASP A 143 -19.56 -16.92 9.94
C ASP A 143 -19.06 -17.22 8.51
N ASP A 144 -19.67 -16.60 7.49
CA ASP A 144 -19.28 -16.73 6.08
C ASP A 144 -18.33 -15.61 5.59
N THR A 145 -17.83 -14.78 6.50
CA THR A 145 -16.85 -13.72 6.18
C THR A 145 -15.50 -14.34 5.88
N ILE A 146 -14.97 -14.09 4.69
CA ILE A 146 -13.69 -14.65 4.26
C ILE A 146 -12.56 -13.62 4.22
N LEU A 147 -12.89 -12.34 4.07
CA LEU A 147 -11.92 -11.27 3.88
C LEU A 147 -12.41 -9.96 4.53
N VAL A 148 -11.50 -9.30 5.23
CA VAL A 148 -11.62 -7.90 5.63
C VAL A 148 -10.50 -7.12 4.91
N SER A 149 -10.84 -6.01 4.27
CA SER A 149 -9.88 -5.14 3.58
C SER A 149 -10.03 -3.71 4.08
N ILE A 150 -9.06 -3.22 4.85
CA ILE A 150 -9.07 -1.85 5.41
C ILE A 150 -7.71 -1.21 5.20
N MET A 151 -7.67 -0.06 4.54
CA MET A 151 -6.45 0.72 4.31
C MET A 151 -5.86 1.24 5.61
N HIS A 152 -4.53 1.31 5.70
CA HIS A 152 -3.85 1.76 6.91
C HIS A 152 -3.93 3.29 7.07
N VAL A 153 -3.71 4.03 5.99
CA VAL A 153 -3.77 5.49 5.97
C VAL A 153 -4.67 5.94 4.84
N ASN A 154 -5.70 6.71 5.15
CA ASN A 154 -6.54 7.30 4.12
C ASN A 154 -5.76 8.36 3.34
N ASN A 155 -5.75 8.25 2.01
CA ASN A 155 -4.99 9.12 1.13
C ASN A 155 -5.53 10.55 1.00
N GLU A 156 -6.78 10.79 1.41
CA GLU A 156 -7.44 12.09 1.29
C GLU A 156 -7.38 12.88 2.60
N ILE A 157 -7.80 12.28 3.71
CA ILE A 157 -7.89 12.94 5.02
C ILE A 157 -6.77 12.56 6.00
N GLY A 158 -5.92 11.60 5.62
CA GLY A 158 -4.71 11.25 6.38
C GLY A 158 -4.94 10.39 7.62
N VAL A 159 -6.17 10.05 7.95
CA VAL A 159 -6.52 9.24 9.14
C VAL A 159 -5.86 7.86 9.08
N VAL A 160 -5.31 7.43 10.21
CA VAL A 160 -4.66 6.14 10.42
C VAL A 160 -5.65 5.18 11.09
N GLN A 161 -5.89 4.01 10.49
CA GLN A 161 -6.72 2.95 11.08
C GLN A 161 -5.89 2.04 12.00
N ASP A 162 -6.50 1.50 13.05
CA ASP A 162 -5.84 0.56 13.97
C ASP A 162 -5.76 -0.85 13.37
N ILE A 163 -4.79 -1.04 12.47
CA ILE A 163 -4.57 -2.32 11.80
C ILE A 163 -4.09 -3.43 12.75
N ALA A 164 -3.58 -3.09 13.94
CA ALA A 164 -3.19 -4.08 14.93
C ALA A 164 -4.43 -4.70 15.57
N ALA A 165 -5.35 -3.88 16.08
CA ALA A 165 -6.61 -4.35 16.67
C ALA A 165 -7.48 -5.09 15.65
N ILE A 166 -7.60 -4.57 14.42
CA ILE A 166 -8.35 -5.24 13.35
C ILE A 166 -7.72 -6.61 13.02
N GLY A 167 -6.39 -6.69 12.97
CA GLY A 167 -5.68 -7.95 12.73
C GLY A 167 -5.94 -9.00 13.82
N GLU A 168 -6.00 -8.60 15.10
CA GLU A 168 -6.39 -9.48 16.21
C GLU A 168 -7.79 -10.06 16.02
N MET A 169 -8.77 -9.20 15.69
CA MET A 169 -10.16 -9.61 15.45
C MET A 169 -10.28 -10.58 14.28
N CYS A 170 -9.63 -10.28 13.15
CA CYS A 170 -9.66 -11.13 11.96
C CYS A 170 -9.00 -12.48 12.24
N ARG A 171 -7.84 -12.49 12.89
CA ARG A 171 -7.12 -13.74 13.20
C ARG A 171 -7.89 -14.63 14.16
N ALA A 172 -8.56 -14.06 15.16
CA ALA A 172 -9.38 -14.81 16.12
C ALA A 172 -10.51 -15.59 15.43
N ARG A 173 -10.99 -15.10 14.29
CA ARG A 173 -12.08 -15.70 13.50
C ARG A 173 -11.61 -16.43 12.24
N GLY A 174 -10.31 -16.47 11.97
CA GLY A 174 -9.75 -17.09 10.76
C GLY A 174 -10.13 -16.37 9.46
N ILE A 175 -10.48 -15.08 9.54
CA ILE A 175 -10.79 -14.20 8.41
C ILE A 175 -9.47 -13.67 7.84
N ILE A 176 -9.32 -13.69 6.50
CA ILE A 176 -8.14 -13.12 5.86
C ILE A 176 -8.17 -11.59 6.03
N TYR A 177 -7.05 -11.02 6.47
CA TYR A 177 -6.95 -9.57 6.62
C TYR A 177 -6.01 -8.94 5.58
N HIS A 178 -6.59 -8.08 4.73
CA HIS A 178 -5.88 -7.26 3.76
C HIS A 178 -5.76 -5.80 4.24
N VAL A 179 -4.59 -5.21 4.05
CA VAL A 179 -4.31 -3.79 4.31
C VAL A 179 -3.71 -3.11 3.09
N ASP A 180 -4.38 -2.08 2.57
CA ASP A 180 -3.73 -1.14 1.65
C ASP A 180 -2.81 -0.21 2.45
N ALA A 181 -1.50 -0.44 2.34
CA ALA A 181 -0.48 0.33 3.04
C ALA A 181 0.14 1.44 2.17
N THR A 182 -0.42 1.73 0.99
CA THR A 182 0.12 2.65 -0.03
C THR A 182 0.57 4.00 0.52
N GLN A 183 -0.18 4.59 1.45
CA GLN A 183 0.19 5.86 2.07
C GLN A 183 0.97 5.74 3.38
N SER A 184 1.00 4.56 3.98
CA SER A 184 1.62 4.32 5.29
C SER A 184 3.04 3.77 5.22
N VAL A 185 3.36 2.95 4.22
CA VAL A 185 4.66 2.29 4.11
C VAL A 185 5.78 3.32 4.02
N GLY A 186 6.79 3.15 4.88
CA GLY A 186 7.92 4.07 5.08
C GLY A 186 7.54 5.51 5.47
N LYS A 187 6.33 5.70 5.99
CA LYS A 187 5.88 6.92 6.69
C LYS A 187 5.44 6.62 8.12
N LEU A 188 4.94 5.42 8.37
CA LEU A 188 4.59 4.91 9.68
C LEU A 188 5.35 3.59 9.93
N PRO A 189 5.69 3.29 11.18
CA PRO A 189 6.29 2.01 11.52
C PRO A 189 5.31 0.87 11.22
N ILE A 190 5.77 -0.14 10.49
CA ILE A 190 5.03 -1.34 10.15
C ILE A 190 5.94 -2.53 10.43
N ASP A 191 5.48 -3.48 11.25
CA ASP A 191 6.20 -4.73 11.52
C ASP A 191 5.25 -5.92 11.36
N LEU A 192 5.33 -6.58 10.19
CA LEU A 192 4.52 -7.74 9.82
C LEU A 192 4.90 -9.02 10.57
N SER A 193 6.01 -9.01 11.32
CA SER A 193 6.34 -10.06 12.27
C SER A 193 5.42 -10.03 13.50
N GLN A 194 4.91 -8.84 13.85
CA GLN A 194 4.01 -8.63 14.99
C GLN A 194 2.55 -8.47 14.55
N LEU A 195 2.31 -7.72 13.47
CA LEU A 195 0.97 -7.43 12.98
C LEU A 195 0.32 -8.69 12.39
N LYS A 196 -0.93 -8.95 12.76
CA LYS A 196 -1.73 -10.06 12.23
C LYS A 196 -2.40 -9.74 10.88
N VAL A 197 -1.64 -9.10 9.99
CA VAL A 197 -2.04 -8.81 8.61
C VAL A 197 -1.67 -9.99 7.72
N ASP A 198 -2.56 -10.45 6.86
CA ASP A 198 -2.35 -11.61 5.99
C ASP A 198 -1.89 -11.21 4.58
N LEU A 199 -2.37 -10.06 4.10
CA LEU A 199 -2.05 -9.47 2.80
C LEU A 199 -1.80 -7.96 2.97
N MET A 200 -0.78 -7.39 2.35
CA MET A 200 -0.53 -5.94 2.41
C MET A 200 -0.02 -5.37 1.10
N SER A 201 -0.70 -4.35 0.57
CA SER A 201 -0.35 -3.70 -0.70
C SER A 201 0.65 -2.56 -0.53
N PHE A 202 1.60 -2.49 -1.45
CA PHE A 202 2.69 -1.52 -1.46
C PHE A 202 2.82 -0.80 -2.82
N SER A 203 3.30 0.45 -2.77
CA SER A 203 3.56 1.27 -3.95
C SER A 203 4.99 1.82 -3.92
N GLY A 204 5.66 1.88 -5.08
CA GLY A 204 6.97 2.53 -5.21
C GLY A 204 6.87 4.06 -5.21
N HIS A 205 5.96 4.62 -6.00
CA HIS A 205 5.92 6.07 -6.25
C HIS A 205 5.26 6.92 -5.14
N LYS A 206 4.84 6.29 -4.05
CA LYS A 206 4.36 6.99 -2.84
C LYS A 206 5.48 7.19 -1.82
N ILE A 207 6.68 6.72 -2.14
CA ILE A 207 7.87 6.83 -1.29
C ILE A 207 9.13 7.13 -2.09
N TYR A 208 9.03 8.04 -3.06
CA TYR A 208 10.17 8.50 -3.87
C TYR A 208 10.81 7.42 -4.76
N GLY A 209 10.13 6.28 -4.94
CA GLY A 209 10.45 5.27 -5.94
C GLY A 209 9.83 5.55 -7.31
N PRO A 210 10.11 4.71 -8.32
CA PRO A 210 9.54 4.86 -9.65
C PRO A 210 8.05 4.54 -9.70
N LYS A 211 7.35 5.13 -10.67
CA LYS A 211 5.98 4.75 -11.06
C LYS A 211 5.98 3.43 -11.82
N GLY A 212 4.84 2.74 -11.81
CA GLY A 212 4.66 1.47 -12.53
C GLY A 212 5.26 0.25 -11.83
N ILE A 213 5.56 0.35 -10.53
CA ILE A 213 5.97 -0.79 -9.70
C ILE A 213 5.34 -0.71 -8.31
N GLY A 214 4.98 -1.88 -7.80
CA GLY A 214 4.49 -2.10 -6.44
C GLY A 214 4.86 -3.49 -5.97
N ALA A 215 4.34 -3.84 -4.81
CA ALA A 215 4.50 -5.17 -4.26
C ALA A 215 3.29 -5.55 -3.39
N LEU A 216 3.05 -6.83 -3.26
CA LEU A 216 2.08 -7.43 -2.36
C LEU A 216 2.82 -8.33 -1.38
N TYR A 217 2.64 -8.07 -0.08
CA TYR A 217 2.95 -9.03 0.95
C TYR A 217 1.88 -10.12 0.98
N VAL A 218 2.31 -11.39 1.00
CA VAL A 218 1.46 -12.56 1.15
C VAL A 218 2.03 -13.45 2.26
N ARG A 219 1.36 -13.48 3.41
CA ARG A 219 1.81 -14.22 4.58
C ARG A 219 1.99 -15.71 4.29
N ARG A 220 3.13 -16.27 4.71
CA ARG A 220 3.44 -17.69 4.57
C ARG A 220 3.17 -18.51 5.83
N LYS A 221 3.16 -17.89 7.01
CA LYS A 221 2.87 -18.55 8.29
C LYS A 221 1.99 -17.68 9.20
N PRO A 222 0.74 -18.12 9.51
CA PRO A 222 0.00 -19.20 8.84
C PRO A 222 -0.11 -18.97 7.33
N ARG A 223 -0.24 -20.05 6.55
CA ARG A 223 -0.16 -19.96 5.09
C ARG A 223 -1.43 -19.35 4.49
N VAL A 224 -1.27 -18.20 3.84
CA VAL A 224 -2.30 -17.59 2.99
C VAL A 224 -2.14 -18.09 1.56
N ARG A 225 -3.26 -18.26 0.85
CA ARG A 225 -3.29 -18.65 -0.56
C ARG A 225 -4.21 -17.71 -1.31
N ILE A 226 -3.76 -17.29 -2.48
CA ILE A 226 -4.50 -16.44 -3.39
C ILE A 226 -4.45 -17.03 -4.79
N GLU A 227 -5.53 -16.85 -5.57
CA GLU A 227 -5.54 -17.19 -6.99
C GLU A 227 -4.92 -16.08 -7.83
N ALA A 228 -4.09 -16.49 -8.80
CA ALA A 228 -3.46 -15.56 -9.73
C ALA A 228 -4.50 -14.92 -10.65
N GLN A 229 -4.36 -13.62 -10.91
CA GLN A 229 -5.22 -12.90 -11.85
C GLN A 229 -4.71 -13.01 -13.30
N MET A 230 -3.40 -13.24 -13.46
CA MET A 230 -2.74 -13.34 -14.77
C MET A 230 -2.00 -14.67 -14.91
N HIS A 231 -2.28 -15.38 -16.00
CA HIS A 231 -1.65 -16.65 -16.34
C HIS A 231 -0.42 -16.42 -17.24
N GLY A 232 0.60 -17.28 -17.12
CA GLY A 232 1.82 -17.18 -17.91
C GLY A 232 2.95 -18.04 -17.34
N GLY A 233 4.20 -17.57 -17.49
CA GLY A 233 5.41 -18.34 -17.17
C GLY A 233 5.68 -18.64 -15.68
N GLY A 234 4.70 -18.47 -14.78
CA GLY A 234 4.83 -18.87 -13.38
C GLY A 234 5.79 -18.02 -12.54
N HIS A 235 6.06 -16.79 -12.97
CA HIS A 235 6.89 -15.82 -12.23
C HIS A 235 6.25 -15.48 -10.88
N GLU A 236 7.04 -14.90 -9.96
CA GLU A 236 6.57 -14.51 -8.62
C GLU A 236 5.78 -15.62 -7.90
N ARG A 237 6.35 -16.83 -7.94
CA ARG A 237 5.79 -18.04 -7.28
C ARG A 237 4.39 -18.42 -7.81
N GLY A 238 4.11 -18.08 -9.06
CA GLY A 238 2.84 -18.34 -9.73
C GLY A 238 1.74 -17.34 -9.42
N MET A 239 1.99 -16.31 -8.60
CA MET A 239 0.99 -15.29 -8.26
C MET A 239 0.91 -14.16 -9.29
N ARG A 240 2.04 -13.81 -9.93
CA ARG A 240 2.12 -12.72 -10.89
C ARG A 240 3.08 -13.08 -12.03
N SER A 241 2.51 -13.52 -13.16
CA SER A 241 3.29 -13.88 -14.35
C SER A 241 3.77 -12.65 -15.14
N GLY A 242 4.91 -12.78 -15.82
CA GLY A 242 5.48 -11.77 -16.70
C GLY A 242 6.93 -11.46 -16.34
N THR A 243 7.73 -11.10 -17.34
CA THR A 243 9.13 -10.71 -17.14
C THR A 243 9.19 -9.55 -16.14
N LEU A 244 10.10 -9.66 -15.17
CA LEU A 244 10.26 -8.66 -14.12
C LEU A 244 11.00 -7.43 -14.65
N PRO A 245 10.48 -6.20 -14.43
CA PRO A 245 11.17 -4.97 -14.80
C PRO A 245 12.27 -4.66 -13.78
N VAL A 246 13.45 -5.27 -13.96
CA VAL A 246 14.57 -5.22 -12.99
C VAL A 246 14.90 -3.80 -12.55
N HIS A 247 15.00 -2.86 -13.49
CA HIS A 247 15.26 -1.44 -13.20
C HIS A 247 14.21 -0.82 -12.25
N GLN A 248 12.92 -1.08 -12.45
CA GLN A 248 11.87 -0.57 -11.57
C GLN A 248 11.88 -1.26 -10.20
N ILE A 249 12.11 -2.57 -10.16
CA ILE A 249 12.21 -3.34 -8.92
C ILE A 249 13.36 -2.83 -8.05
N VAL A 250 14.55 -2.66 -8.64
CA VAL A 250 15.70 -2.10 -7.94
C VAL A 250 15.43 -0.68 -7.48
N GLY A 251 14.77 0.14 -8.31
CA GLY A 251 14.36 1.49 -7.90
C GLY A 251 13.40 1.49 -6.71
N MET A 252 12.44 0.56 -6.67
CA MET A 252 11.54 0.39 -5.52
C MET A 252 12.30 -0.09 -4.29
N GLY A 253 13.17 -1.10 -4.41
CA GLY A 253 13.99 -1.58 -3.30
C GLY A 253 14.86 -0.48 -2.69
N GLU A 254 15.51 0.32 -3.52
CA GLU A 254 16.36 1.41 -3.06
C GLU A 254 15.55 2.51 -2.34
N ALA A 255 14.36 2.84 -2.85
CA ALA A 255 13.45 3.76 -2.17
C ALA A 255 13.03 3.23 -0.78
N TYR A 256 12.81 1.92 -0.65
CA TYR A 256 12.42 1.29 0.62
C TYR A 256 13.59 1.23 1.60
N ARG A 257 14.83 1.02 1.10
CA ARG A 257 16.05 1.10 1.91
C ARG A 257 16.24 2.52 2.49
N ILE A 258 16.16 3.54 1.64
CA ILE A 258 16.27 4.95 2.06
C ILE A 258 15.18 5.28 3.09
N ALA A 259 13.95 4.87 2.82
CA ALA A 259 12.86 5.08 3.76
C ALA A 259 13.12 4.45 5.13
N LYS A 260 13.67 3.22 5.18
CA LYS A 260 14.01 2.58 6.45
C LYS A 260 15.00 3.40 7.27
N GLU A 261 15.95 4.07 6.61
CA GLU A 261 17.00 4.87 7.24
C GLU A 261 16.49 6.27 7.65
N GLU A 262 15.64 6.89 6.85
CA GLU A 262 15.30 8.31 6.97
C GLU A 262 13.88 8.59 7.49
N MET A 263 12.99 7.58 7.50
CA MET A 263 11.55 7.74 7.84
C MET A 263 11.34 8.48 9.15
N ALA A 264 12.02 8.10 10.23
CA ALA A 264 11.78 8.71 11.55
C ALA A 264 12.04 10.22 11.55
N THR A 265 13.17 10.64 11.00
CA THR A 265 13.57 12.04 10.91
C THR A 265 12.66 12.81 9.94
N GLU A 266 12.36 12.22 8.79
CA GLU A 266 11.55 12.87 7.76
C GLU A 266 10.11 13.07 8.22
N MET A 267 9.52 12.09 8.90
CA MET A 267 8.15 12.18 9.39
C MET A 267 7.98 13.20 10.51
N GLU A 268 8.99 13.38 11.36
CA GLU A 268 9.00 14.46 12.36
C GLU A 268 9.05 15.84 11.68
N ARG A 269 9.91 15.99 10.66
CA ARG A 269 10.00 17.22 9.86
C ARG A 269 8.67 17.54 9.18
N LEU A 270 8.05 16.55 8.52
CA LEU A 270 6.77 16.73 7.82
C LEU A 270 5.63 17.06 8.78
N ARG A 271 5.59 16.43 9.96
CA ARG A 271 4.63 16.76 11.03
C ARG A 271 4.75 18.23 11.46
N GLY A 272 5.98 18.71 11.67
CA GLY A 272 6.23 20.12 11.98
C GLY A 272 5.73 21.07 10.89
N LEU A 273 5.96 20.75 9.62
CA LEU A 273 5.48 21.54 8.48
C LEU A 273 3.95 21.51 8.35
N ARG A 274 3.33 20.34 8.48
CA ARG A 274 1.87 20.16 8.47
C ARG A 274 1.21 21.00 9.57
N ASN A 275 1.73 20.92 10.79
CA ASN A 275 1.20 21.66 11.93
C ASN A 275 1.41 23.17 11.77
N ARG A 276 2.53 23.61 11.17
CA ARG A 276 2.74 25.01 10.84
C ARG A 276 1.73 25.52 9.81
N LEU A 277 1.44 24.74 8.78
CA LEU A 277 0.42 25.09 7.78
C LEU A 277 -0.96 25.19 8.43
N TRP A 278 -1.36 24.17 9.20
CA TRP A 278 -2.65 24.14 9.90
C TRP A 278 -2.80 25.33 10.86
N ASN A 279 -1.79 25.59 11.71
CA ASN A 279 -1.83 26.71 12.65
C ASN A 279 -1.89 28.09 11.96
N GLY A 280 -1.45 28.19 10.71
CA GLY A 280 -1.54 29.43 9.93
C GLY A 280 -2.93 29.71 9.34
N ILE A 281 -3.78 28.69 9.21
CA ILE A 281 -5.09 28.80 8.53
C ILE A 281 -6.29 28.46 9.42
N LYS A 282 -6.08 27.79 10.56
CA LYS A 282 -7.17 27.25 11.40
C LYS A 282 -8.11 28.29 12.01
N ASP A 283 -7.63 29.53 12.18
CA ASP A 283 -8.38 30.61 12.82
C ASP A 283 -9.14 31.48 11.78
N ILE A 284 -9.07 31.12 10.49
CA ILE A 284 -9.92 31.70 9.45
C ILE A 284 -11.36 31.22 9.72
N GLU A 285 -12.31 32.14 9.64
CA GLU A 285 -13.73 31.83 9.81
C GLU A 285 -14.18 30.74 8.83
N GLU A 286 -14.97 29.79 9.33
CA GLU A 286 -15.60 28.75 8.51
C GLU A 286 -14.60 27.78 7.83
N VAL A 287 -13.47 27.56 8.51
CA VAL A 287 -12.45 26.56 8.18
C VAL A 287 -12.53 25.37 9.11
N TYR A 288 -12.56 24.17 8.53
CA TYR A 288 -12.73 22.92 9.27
C TYR A 288 -11.68 21.90 8.85
N LEU A 289 -11.09 21.23 9.83
CA LEU A 289 -10.23 20.07 9.60
C LEU A 289 -11.10 18.87 9.22
N ASN A 290 -10.71 18.17 8.15
CA ASN A 290 -11.27 16.87 7.80
C ASN A 290 -10.34 15.76 8.27
N GLY A 291 -10.83 14.91 9.16
CA GLY A 291 -10.06 13.81 9.75
C GLY A 291 -9.69 14.06 11.22
N ASP A 292 -8.55 13.51 11.62
CA ASP A 292 -8.01 13.57 12.98
C ASP A 292 -6.50 13.77 12.90
N LEU A 293 -5.96 14.86 13.47
CA LEU A 293 -4.52 15.17 13.42
C LEU A 293 -3.70 14.35 14.43
N GLU A 294 -4.32 13.86 15.51
CA GLU A 294 -3.70 13.01 16.53
C GLU A 294 -3.54 11.60 15.97
N HIS A 295 -4.59 11.08 15.35
CA HIS A 295 -4.60 9.79 14.65
C HIS A 295 -4.34 9.96 13.14
N GLY A 296 -3.56 10.96 12.74
CA GLY A 296 -3.36 11.35 11.35
C GLY A 296 -1.91 11.24 10.88
N ALA A 297 -1.72 10.82 9.64
CA ALA A 297 -0.42 10.76 8.98
C ALA A 297 0.26 12.15 8.99
N PRO A 298 1.58 12.19 9.25
CA PRO A 298 2.31 13.45 9.48
C PRO A 298 2.40 14.35 8.24
N ASN A 299 2.11 13.82 7.06
CA ASN A 299 2.33 14.48 5.77
C ASN A 299 1.02 14.81 5.00
N ILE A 300 -0.15 14.54 5.58
CA ILE A 300 -1.45 14.81 4.94
C ILE A 300 -2.23 15.80 5.82
N LEU A 301 -2.75 16.86 5.19
CA LEU A 301 -3.66 17.81 5.79
C LEU A 301 -4.83 18.01 4.82
N ASN A 302 -6.04 17.83 5.30
CA ASN A 302 -7.25 18.07 4.53
C ASN A 302 -8.14 19.05 5.29
N VAL A 303 -8.50 20.14 4.62
CA VAL A 303 -9.20 21.27 5.22
C VAL A 303 -10.33 21.69 4.29
N SER A 304 -11.51 21.91 4.84
CA SER A 304 -12.65 22.52 4.16
C SER A 304 -12.72 24.01 4.49
N PHE A 305 -12.94 24.83 3.47
CA PHE A 305 -13.25 26.24 3.58
C PHE A 305 -14.70 26.41 3.12
N ASN A 306 -15.65 26.65 4.02
CA ASN A 306 -17.03 26.82 3.58
C ASN A 306 -17.15 28.10 2.74
N TYR A 307 -18.17 28.12 1.87
CA TYR A 307 -18.47 29.23 0.95
C TYR A 307 -17.45 29.49 -0.15
N VAL A 308 -16.38 28.69 -0.24
CA VAL A 308 -15.37 28.76 -1.30
C VAL A 308 -15.32 27.43 -2.04
N GLU A 309 -15.30 27.49 -3.37
CA GLU A 309 -15.09 26.31 -4.20
C GLU A 309 -13.60 25.93 -4.21
N GLY A 310 -13.28 24.68 -3.90
CA GLY A 310 -11.89 24.21 -3.74
C GLY A 310 -11.03 24.39 -5.00
N GLU A 311 -11.61 24.26 -6.20
CA GLU A 311 -10.89 24.46 -7.47
C GLU A 311 -10.41 25.90 -7.65
N SER A 312 -11.07 26.87 -7.02
CA SER A 312 -10.68 28.29 -7.08
C SER A 312 -9.54 28.66 -6.11
N LEU A 313 -9.15 27.75 -5.20
CA LEU A 313 -8.08 27.96 -4.22
C LEU A 313 -6.68 27.53 -4.70
N ILE A 314 -6.60 26.81 -5.84
CA ILE A 314 -5.38 26.18 -6.39
C ILE A 314 -4.92 26.92 -7.64
#